data_AF-A0A6A5ATK0-F1
#
_entry.id   AF-A0A6A5ATK0-F1
#
_cell.length_a   1.000
_cell.length_b   1.000
_cell.length_c   1.000
_cell.angle_alpha   90.00
_cell.angle_beta   90.00
_cell.angle_gamma   90.00
#
_symmetry.space_group_name_H-M   'P 1'
#
loop_
_entity.id
_entity.type
_entity.pdbx_description
1 polymer ?
#
loop_
_entity_poly.entity_id
_entity_poly.type
_entity_poly.pdbx_seq_one_letter_code
_entity_poly.pdbx_strand_id
1 'polypeptide(L)'
;MSATTVPSKATIQGSFRSTSTLRTYKTYQKQFFAFCENVLAIEPHTAGPGSCTDFFHHLYSLGRTARTVDSAKTALVAYFADLKRDPNPARDVESKQYVVGLQKYNKKHNIDDENKAHPLSVFELSCLINSLSTAHPFLGSLFRFLLSASYLGCFRISEMLSD
;
A
#
# COMPACT_ATOMS: atom_id res chain seq x y z
N MET A 1 -3.74 17.09 31.29
CA MET A 1 -4.39 16.49 30.11
C MET A 1 -4.39 17.55 29.02
N SER A 2 -3.38 17.55 28.13
CA SER A 2 -3.36 18.51 27.03
C SER A 2 -4.29 18.01 25.93
N ALA A 3 -5.32 18.78 25.63
CA ALA A 3 -6.22 18.51 24.52
C ALA A 3 -5.40 18.50 23.23
N THR A 4 -5.27 17.35 22.58
CA THR A 4 -4.65 17.23 21.27
C THR A 4 -5.49 18.02 20.29
N THR A 5 -5.00 19.21 19.90
CA THR A 5 -5.64 20.06 18.92
C THR A 5 -5.69 19.34 17.58
N VAL A 6 -6.90 19.13 17.06
CA VAL A 6 -7.10 18.50 15.76
C VAL A 6 -6.37 19.34 14.69
N PRO A 7 -5.42 18.76 13.93
CA PRO A 7 -4.69 19.49 12.91
C PRO A 7 -5.62 19.98 11.80
N SER A 8 -5.26 21.11 11.17
CA SER A 8 -6.08 21.70 10.11
C SER A 8 -6.20 20.78 8.88
N LYS A 9 -7.29 20.93 8.12
CA LYS A 9 -7.48 20.20 6.84
C LYS A 9 -6.30 20.39 5.89
N ALA A 10 -5.75 21.60 5.81
CA ALA A 10 -4.60 21.91 4.98
C ALA A 10 -3.34 21.18 5.46
N THR A 11 -3.13 21.08 6.78
CA THR A 11 -2.04 20.31 7.38
C THR A 11 -2.14 18.82 7.02
N ILE A 12 -3.34 18.23 7.15
CA ILE A 12 -3.58 16.81 6.80
C ILE A 12 -3.34 16.56 5.31
N GLN A 13 -3.82 17.45 4.44
CA GLN A 13 -3.57 17.36 3.00
C GLN A 13 -2.09 17.58 2.65
N GLY A 14 -1.39 18.43 3.39
CA GLY A 14 0.05 18.62 3.28
C GLY A 14 0.83 17.33 3.56
N SER A 15 0.40 16.54 4.54
CA SER A 15 1.00 15.23 4.87
C SER A 15 0.93 14.22 3.74
N PHE A 16 -0.04 14.35 2.82
CA PHE A 16 -0.12 13.51 1.62
C PHE A 16 1.10 13.70 0.70
N ARG A 17 1.68 14.91 0.69
CA ARG A 17 2.93 15.23 -0.04
C ARG A 17 4.18 14.76 0.70
N SER A 18 4.04 13.95 1.75
CA SER A 18 5.16 13.39 2.48
C SER A 18 6.08 12.57 1.56
N THR A 19 7.36 12.53 1.95
CA THR A 19 8.42 11.83 1.23
C THR A 19 8.10 10.35 1.00
N SER A 20 7.35 9.71 1.90
CA SER A 20 6.94 8.30 1.77
C SER A 20 5.96 8.09 0.60
N THR A 21 4.92 8.91 0.48
CA THR A 21 3.96 8.86 -0.65
C THR A 21 4.66 9.09 -1.97
N LEU A 22 5.55 10.09 -2.03
CA LEU A 22 6.32 10.41 -3.24
C LEU A 22 7.25 9.25 -3.65
N ARG A 23 7.90 8.59 -2.68
CA ARG A 23 8.72 7.40 -2.96
C ARG A 23 7.89 6.28 -3.57
N THR A 24 6.72 5.98 -2.98
CA THR A 24 5.80 4.96 -3.49
C THR A 24 5.36 5.27 -4.92
N TYR A 25 5.01 6.52 -5.21
CA TYR A 25 4.58 6.92 -6.55
C TYR A 25 5.69 6.77 -7.58
N LYS A 26 6.90 7.24 -7.25
CA LYS A 26 8.08 7.09 -8.11
C LYS A 26 8.38 5.62 -8.41
N THR A 27 8.19 4.72 -7.44
CA THR A 27 8.38 3.28 -7.65
C THR A 27 7.43 2.74 -8.72
N TYR A 28 6.12 3.02 -8.62
CA TYR A 28 5.16 2.53 -9.61
C TYR A 28 5.32 3.21 -10.98
N GLN A 29 5.70 4.49 -11.02
CA GLN A 29 6.01 5.19 -12.26
C GLN A 29 7.21 4.57 -12.97
N LYS A 30 8.29 4.23 -12.25
CA LYS A 30 9.45 3.53 -12.82
C LYS A 30 9.08 2.15 -13.37
N GLN A 31 8.26 1.39 -12.64
CA GLN A 31 7.78 0.08 -13.10
C GLN A 31 6.93 0.22 -14.37
N PHE A 32 6.10 1.25 -14.44
CA PHE A 32 5.32 1.55 -15.64
C PHE A 32 6.21 1.92 -16.82
N PHE A 33 7.25 2.71 -16.62
CA PHE A 33 8.17 3.07 -17.71
C PHE A 33 8.90 1.84 -18.25
N ALA A 34 9.40 0.99 -17.36
CA ALA A 34 10.01 -0.27 -17.75
C ALA A 34 9.02 -1.19 -18.49
N PHE A 35 7.74 -1.19 -18.09
CA PHE A 35 6.70 -1.97 -18.79
C PHE A 35 6.42 -1.40 -20.19
N CYS A 36 6.28 -0.09 -20.33
CA CYS A 36 6.07 0.57 -21.61
C CYS A 36 7.22 0.30 -22.59
N GLU A 37 8.46 0.39 -22.11
CA GLU A 37 9.67 0.17 -22.92
C GLU A 37 9.84 -1.31 -23.31
N ASN A 38 9.75 -2.23 -22.34
CA ASN A 38 10.12 -3.62 -22.55
C ASN A 38 8.98 -4.51 -23.05
N VAL A 39 7.72 -4.15 -22.77
CA VAL A 39 6.55 -5.00 -23.09
C VAL A 39 5.72 -4.41 -24.21
N LEU A 40 5.36 -3.12 -24.09
CA LEU A 40 4.49 -2.47 -25.06
C LEU A 40 5.26 -1.82 -26.22
N ALA A 41 6.57 -1.64 -26.10
CA ALA A 41 7.41 -0.90 -27.05
C ALA A 41 6.86 0.49 -27.40
N ILE A 42 6.31 1.20 -26.41
CA ILE A 42 5.77 2.55 -26.55
C ILE A 42 6.46 3.51 -25.59
N GLU A 43 6.41 4.80 -25.92
CA GLU A 43 6.86 5.84 -25.00
C GLU A 43 5.85 6.00 -23.84
N PRO A 44 6.31 6.05 -22.57
CA PRO A 44 5.40 6.08 -21.42
C PRO A 44 4.43 7.28 -21.39
N HIS A 45 4.79 8.38 -22.05
CA HIS A 45 3.98 9.60 -22.08
C HIS A 45 2.85 9.53 -23.13
N THR A 46 2.93 8.64 -24.12
CA THR A 46 1.89 8.42 -25.14
C THR A 46 0.88 7.33 -24.75
N ALA A 47 1.20 6.54 -23.73
CA ALA A 47 0.40 5.41 -23.24
C ALA A 47 -1.08 5.73 -23.02
N GLY A 48 -1.98 4.98 -23.65
CA GLY A 48 -3.43 5.20 -23.55
C GLY A 48 -4.08 4.51 -22.33
N PRO A 49 -5.42 4.58 -22.22
CA PRO A 49 -6.19 3.83 -21.22
C PRO A 49 -5.89 2.33 -21.24
N GLY A 50 -5.88 1.71 -22.43
CA GLY A 50 -5.52 0.29 -22.61
C GLY A 50 -4.12 -0.05 -22.11
N SER A 51 -3.12 0.80 -22.37
CA SER A 51 -1.77 0.59 -21.85
C SER A 51 -1.70 0.65 -20.32
N CYS A 52 -2.57 1.46 -19.70
CA CYS A 52 -2.68 1.53 -18.23
C CYS A 52 -3.32 0.25 -17.67
N THR A 53 -4.39 -0.26 -18.29
CA THR A 53 -5.03 -1.50 -17.85
C THR A 53 -4.15 -2.73 -18.10
N ASP A 54 -3.40 -2.77 -19.19
CA ASP A 54 -2.38 -3.80 -19.45
C ASP A 54 -1.31 -3.82 -18.36
N PHE A 55 -0.84 -2.64 -17.94
CA PHE A 55 0.10 -2.53 -16.83
C PHE A 55 -0.52 -3.01 -15.50
N PHE A 56 -1.78 -2.65 -15.22
CA PHE A 56 -2.48 -3.13 -14.03
C PHE A 56 -2.65 -4.64 -14.04
N HIS A 57 -2.91 -5.23 -15.20
CA HIS A 57 -2.97 -6.66 -15.40
C HIS A 57 -1.62 -7.33 -15.18
N HIS A 58 -0.55 -6.73 -15.71
CA HIS A 58 0.81 -7.19 -15.48
C HIS A 58 1.19 -7.18 -13.99
N LEU A 59 0.87 -6.12 -13.25
CA LEU A 59 1.09 -6.10 -11.81
C LEU A 59 0.34 -7.22 -11.11
N TYR A 60 -0.92 -7.47 -11.49
CA TYR A 60 -1.70 -8.55 -10.91
C TYR A 60 -1.13 -9.94 -11.25
N SER A 61 -0.67 -10.17 -12.48
CA SER A 61 -0.06 -11.44 -12.89
C SER A 61 1.27 -11.73 -12.18
N LEU A 62 1.98 -10.69 -11.72
CA LEU A 62 3.13 -10.80 -10.82
C LEU A 62 2.75 -11.11 -9.35
N GLY A 63 1.48 -11.38 -9.07
CA GLY A 63 0.98 -11.68 -7.72
C GLY A 63 0.78 -10.45 -6.84
N ARG A 64 0.68 -9.25 -7.41
CA ARG A 64 0.40 -8.04 -6.61
C ARG A 64 -1.09 -7.98 -6.25
N THR A 65 -1.37 -7.55 -5.01
CA THR A 65 -2.75 -7.42 -4.53
C THR A 65 -3.54 -6.37 -5.30
N ALA A 66 -4.88 -6.48 -5.32
CA ALA A 66 -5.74 -5.46 -5.91
C ALA A 66 -5.54 -4.06 -5.29
N ARG A 67 -5.18 -4.00 -3.99
CA ARG A 67 -4.81 -2.74 -3.30
C ARG A 67 -3.51 -2.14 -3.86
N THR A 68 -2.53 -2.98 -4.16
CA THR A 68 -1.27 -2.55 -4.80
C THR A 68 -1.55 -1.99 -6.19
N VAL A 69 -2.41 -2.64 -6.97
CA VAL A 69 -2.81 -2.19 -8.31
C VAL A 69 -3.53 -0.83 -8.24
N ASP A 70 -4.44 -0.64 -7.27
CA ASP A 70 -5.11 0.65 -7.04
C ASP A 70 -4.13 1.78 -6.65
N SER A 71 -3.11 1.43 -5.87
CA SER A 71 -2.02 2.37 -5.51
C SER A 71 -1.21 2.77 -6.74
N ALA A 72 -0.90 1.80 -7.62
CA ALA A 72 -0.19 2.05 -8.87
C ALA A 72 -1.01 2.94 -9.82
N LYS A 73 -2.32 2.68 -9.95
CA LYS A 73 -3.23 3.56 -10.69
C LYS A 73 -3.18 4.99 -10.17
N THR A 74 -3.25 5.19 -8.86
CA THR A 74 -3.20 6.53 -8.26
C THR A 74 -1.87 7.23 -8.57
N ALA A 75 -0.75 6.50 -8.58
CA ALA A 75 0.55 7.02 -8.98
C ALA A 75 0.61 7.43 -10.46
N LEU A 76 -0.05 6.68 -11.35
CA LEU A 76 -0.17 7.03 -12.77
C LEU A 76 -1.08 8.23 -13.01
N VAL A 77 -2.19 8.34 -12.27
CA VAL A 77 -3.05 9.54 -12.32
C VAL A 77 -2.24 10.78 -11.98
N ALA A 78 -1.40 10.74 -10.95
CA ALA A 78 -0.51 11.84 -10.59
C ALA A 78 0.53 12.12 -11.69
N TYR A 79 1.16 11.09 -12.25
CA TYR A 79 2.11 11.24 -13.36
C TYR A 79 1.53 11.95 -14.58
N PHE A 80 0.37 11.49 -15.07
CA PHE A 80 -0.28 12.11 -16.23
C PHE A 80 -0.85 13.50 -15.93
N ALA A 81 -1.20 13.77 -14.66
CA ALA A 81 -1.56 15.12 -14.22
C ALA A 81 -0.36 16.07 -14.27
N ASP A 82 0.83 15.62 -13.84
CA ASP A 82 2.07 16.40 -13.93
C ASP A 82 2.48 16.68 -15.39
N LEU A 83 2.19 15.73 -16.30
CA LEU A 83 2.35 15.90 -17.75
C LEU A 83 1.25 16.76 -18.41
N LYS A 84 0.25 17.23 -17.65
CA LYS A 84 -0.90 18.00 -18.14
C LYS A 84 -1.68 17.30 -19.26
N ARG A 85 -1.74 15.97 -19.23
CA ARG A 85 -2.45 15.18 -20.25
C ARG A 85 -3.95 15.17 -19.95
N ASP A 86 -4.73 15.69 -20.89
CA ASP A 86 -6.20 15.68 -20.86
C ASP A 86 -6.74 15.11 -22.18
N PRO A 87 -7.53 14.02 -22.15
CA PRO A 87 -7.96 13.25 -20.98
C PRO A 87 -6.82 12.43 -20.34
N ASN A 88 -6.84 12.31 -19.01
CA ASN A 88 -5.88 11.50 -18.26
C ASN A 88 -6.21 9.99 -18.42
N PRO A 89 -5.32 9.19 -19.05
CA PRO A 89 -5.60 7.81 -19.40
C PRO A 89 -5.78 6.89 -18.17
N ALA A 90 -5.12 7.18 -17.05
CA ALA A 90 -5.27 6.43 -15.81
C ALA A 90 -6.55 6.81 -15.03
N ARG A 91 -7.15 7.96 -15.35
CA ARG A 91 -8.45 8.41 -14.80
C ARG A 91 -9.64 7.94 -15.64
N ASP A 92 -9.37 7.39 -16.83
CA ASP A 92 -10.38 6.92 -17.75
C ASP A 92 -11.34 5.88 -17.12
N VAL A 93 -12.54 5.79 -17.68
CA VAL A 93 -13.58 4.85 -17.25
C VAL A 93 -13.07 3.42 -17.29
N GLU A 94 -12.30 3.05 -18.33
CA GLU A 94 -11.74 1.71 -18.50
C GLU A 94 -10.77 1.37 -17.35
N SER A 95 -9.82 2.27 -17.06
CA SER A 95 -8.89 2.17 -15.92
C SER A 95 -9.61 2.06 -14.57
N LYS A 96 -10.76 2.71 -14.42
CA LYS A 96 -11.60 2.58 -13.22
C LYS A 96 -12.34 1.26 -13.15
N GLN A 97 -12.96 0.84 -14.24
CA GLN A 97 -13.71 -0.42 -14.31
C GLN A 97 -12.80 -1.61 -14.08
N TYR A 98 -11.57 -1.59 -14.59
CA TYR A 98 -10.60 -2.67 -14.38
C TYR A 98 -10.27 -2.88 -12.89
N VAL A 99 -9.87 -1.83 -12.17
CA VAL A 99 -9.50 -1.96 -10.74
C VAL A 99 -10.69 -2.39 -9.88
N VAL A 100 -11.88 -1.84 -10.15
CA VAL A 100 -13.11 -2.24 -9.43
C VAL A 100 -13.49 -3.69 -9.77
N GLY A 101 -13.34 -4.09 -11.04
CA GLY A 101 -13.56 -5.46 -11.50
C GLY A 101 -12.62 -6.44 -10.80
N LEU A 102 -11.34 -6.07 -10.68
CA LEU A 102 -10.33 -6.86 -9.99
C LEU A 102 -10.67 -7.08 -8.50
N GLN A 103 -11.07 -6.01 -7.80
CA GLN A 103 -11.52 -6.11 -6.40
C GLN A 103 -12.75 -7.01 -6.24
N LYS A 104 -13.72 -6.92 -7.15
CA LYS A 104 -14.91 -7.78 -7.15
C LYS A 104 -14.55 -9.24 -7.43
N TYR A 105 -13.63 -9.47 -8.36
CA TYR A 105 -13.12 -10.80 -8.68
C TYR A 105 -12.43 -11.43 -7.47
N ASN A 106 -11.48 -10.73 -6.86
CA ASN A 106 -10.77 -11.21 -5.67
C ASN A 106 -11.73 -11.57 -4.53
N LYS A 107 -12.71 -10.71 -4.27
CA LYS A 107 -13.72 -10.95 -3.23
C LYS A 107 -14.57 -12.19 -3.53
N LYS A 108 -14.96 -12.40 -4.79
CA LYS A 108 -15.76 -13.57 -5.19
C LYS A 108 -14.97 -14.88 -5.06
N HIS A 109 -13.67 -14.82 -5.30
CA HIS A 109 -12.78 -15.98 -5.29
C HIS A 109 -12.01 -16.16 -3.97
N ASN A 110 -12.34 -15.39 -2.91
CA ASN A 110 -11.68 -15.42 -1.60
C ASN A 110 -10.15 -15.20 -1.63
N ILE A 111 -9.62 -14.59 -2.70
CA ILE A 111 -8.18 -14.33 -2.88
C ILE A 111 -7.66 -13.32 -1.83
N ASP A 112 -8.52 -12.37 -1.45
CA ASP A 112 -8.18 -11.38 -0.42
C ASP A 112 -8.22 -11.98 1.01
N ASP A 113 -8.93 -13.08 1.21
CA ASP A 113 -9.05 -13.74 2.53
C ASP A 113 -7.84 -14.64 2.83
N GLU A 114 -7.24 -15.27 1.81
CA GLU A 114 -6.00 -16.05 1.97
C GLU A 114 -4.80 -15.18 2.44
N ASN A 115 -4.82 -13.88 2.16
CA ASN A 115 -3.76 -12.94 2.51
C ASN A 115 -4.06 -12.10 3.76
N LYS A 116 -5.13 -12.42 4.50
CA LYS A 116 -5.39 -11.73 5.77
C LYS A 116 -4.30 -12.11 6.78
N ALA A 117 -3.77 -11.10 7.46
CA ALA A 117 -2.86 -11.33 8.57
C ALA A 117 -3.57 -12.21 9.62
N HIS A 118 -2.91 -13.29 10.02
CA HIS A 118 -3.40 -14.17 11.08
C HIS A 118 -3.51 -13.38 12.39
N PRO A 119 -4.73 -13.16 12.94
CA PRO A 119 -4.86 -12.50 14.21
C PRO A 119 -4.35 -13.45 15.31
N LEU A 120 -3.30 -13.04 16.01
CA LEU A 120 -2.77 -13.83 17.12
C LEU A 120 -3.83 -13.94 18.22
N SER A 121 -4.10 -15.17 18.66
CA SER A 121 -4.79 -15.40 19.92
C SER A 121 -3.89 -15.02 21.11
N VAL A 122 -4.49 -14.80 22.29
CA VAL A 122 -3.75 -14.54 23.53
C VAL A 122 -2.75 -15.67 23.82
N PHE A 123 -3.13 -16.91 23.51
CA PHE A 123 -2.29 -18.08 23.67
C PHE A 123 -1.07 -18.04 22.75
N GLU A 124 -1.28 -17.81 21.45
CA GLU A 124 -0.19 -17.72 20.46
C GLU A 124 0.77 -16.57 20.76
N LEU A 125 0.21 -15.42 21.18
CA LEU A 125 1.01 -14.29 21.61
C LEU A 125 1.88 -14.63 22.83
N SER A 126 1.31 -15.32 23.82
CA SER A 126 2.03 -15.73 25.03
C SER A 126 3.15 -16.72 24.69
N CYS A 127 2.91 -17.69 23.81
CA CYS A 127 3.92 -18.62 23.32
C CYS A 127 5.05 -17.88 22.58
N LEU A 128 4.72 -16.95 21.70
CA LEU A 128 5.70 -16.14 20.97
C LEU A 128 6.58 -15.34 21.92
N ILE A 129 5.96 -14.60 22.85
CA ILE A 129 6.64 -13.77 23.84
C ILE A 129 7.56 -14.60 24.75
N ASN A 130 7.09 -15.75 25.22
CA ASN A 130 7.88 -16.62 26.08
C ASN A 130 9.07 -17.23 25.33
N SER A 131 8.88 -17.60 24.07
CA SER A 131 9.96 -18.10 23.21
C SER A 131 11.01 -17.04 22.90
N LEU A 132 10.61 -15.79 22.69
CA LEU A 132 11.57 -14.68 22.49
C LEU A 132 12.32 -14.34 23.79
N SER A 133 11.69 -14.53 24.94
CA SER A 133 12.29 -14.21 26.24
C SER A 133 13.42 -15.14 26.67
N THR A 134 13.53 -16.33 26.08
CA THR A 134 14.64 -17.26 26.36
C THR A 134 15.92 -16.91 25.60
N ALA A 135 15.85 -16.04 24.58
CA ALA A 135 17.01 -15.67 23.77
C ALA A 135 17.97 -14.68 24.47
N HIS A 136 17.43 -13.64 25.11
CA HIS A 136 18.22 -12.67 25.87
C HIS A 136 17.31 -11.89 26.85
N PRO A 137 17.67 -11.73 28.14
CA PRO A 137 16.80 -11.10 29.15
C PRO A 137 16.31 -9.70 28.79
N PHE A 138 17.20 -8.86 28.24
CA PHE A 138 16.85 -7.50 27.81
C PHE A 138 15.91 -7.47 26.60
N LEU A 139 16.22 -8.22 25.54
CA LEU A 139 15.37 -8.30 24.34
C LEU A 139 14.02 -8.93 24.66
N GLY A 140 14.00 -9.95 25.53
CA GLY A 140 12.80 -10.58 26.03
C GLY A 140 11.85 -9.59 26.69
N SER A 141 12.36 -8.76 27.60
CA SER A 141 11.56 -7.70 28.25
C SER A 141 11.07 -6.64 27.27
N LEU A 142 11.89 -6.26 26.29
CA LEU A 142 11.52 -5.29 25.25
C LEU A 142 10.38 -5.82 24.37
N PHE A 143 10.50 -7.05 23.86
CA PHE A 143 9.44 -7.67 23.06
C PHE A 143 8.17 -7.93 23.87
N ARG A 144 8.30 -8.31 25.16
CA ARG A 144 7.16 -8.44 26.08
C ARG A 144 6.37 -7.15 26.16
N PHE A 145 7.04 -6.02 26.38
CA PHE A 145 6.39 -4.73 26.48
C PHE A 145 5.77 -4.32 25.14
N LEU A 146 6.55 -4.34 24.07
CA LEU A 146 6.14 -3.85 22.75
C LEU A 146 4.99 -4.67 22.15
N LEU A 147 5.06 -6.00 22.21
CA LEU A 147 4.02 -6.87 21.65
C LEU A 147 2.74 -6.83 22.50
N SER A 148 2.84 -6.81 23.83
CA SER A 148 1.67 -6.72 24.71
C SER A 148 0.95 -5.37 24.58
N ALA A 149 1.71 -4.27 24.53
CA ALA A 149 1.15 -2.93 24.35
C ALA A 149 0.51 -2.78 22.96
N SER A 150 1.15 -3.29 21.91
CA SER A 150 0.59 -3.31 20.55
C SER A 150 -0.68 -4.15 20.47
N TYR A 151 -0.71 -5.31 21.14
CA TYR A 151 -1.86 -6.22 21.15
C TYR A 151 -3.07 -5.64 21.88
N LEU A 152 -2.87 -5.09 23.08
CA LEU A 152 -3.95 -4.52 23.88
C LEU A 152 -4.42 -3.16 23.37
N GLY A 153 -3.49 -2.32 22.90
CA GLY A 153 -3.77 -0.97 22.43
C GLY A 153 -4.13 -0.89 20.94
N CYS A 154 -4.05 -2.01 20.20
CA CYS A 154 -4.18 -2.03 18.75
C CYS A 154 -3.23 -1.05 18.03
N PHE A 155 -2.09 -0.74 18.66
CA PHE A 155 -1.12 0.19 18.12
C PHE A 155 -0.26 -0.49 17.05
N ARG A 156 0.08 0.27 16.02
CA ARG A 156 1.14 -0.16 15.09
C ARG A 156 2.48 -0.12 15.82
N ILE A 157 3.39 -1.03 15.46
CA ILE A 157 4.77 -1.02 15.99
C ILE A 157 5.42 0.36 15.80
N SER A 158 5.20 1.02 14.66
CA SER A 158 5.71 2.36 14.43
C SER A 158 5.19 3.39 15.44
N GLU A 159 3.94 3.27 15.89
CA GLU A 159 3.34 4.17 16.88
C GLU A 159 3.95 3.94 18.27
N MET A 160 4.35 2.71 18.60
CA MET A 160 5.08 2.38 19.84
C MET A 160 6.55 2.80 19.83
N LEU A 161 7.14 2.96 18.65
CA LEU A 161 8.53 3.37 18.44
C LEU A 161 8.68 4.85 18.11
N SER A 162 7.58 5.60 18.04
CA SER A 162 7.61 7.03 17.80
C SER A 162 7.77 7.75 19.14
N ASP A 163 8.88 8.47 19.30
CA ASP A 163 9.11 9.41 20.41
C ASP A 163 8.17 10.63 20.34
#